data_AF-A0A9X2ITG6-F1
#
_entry.id   AF-A0A9X2ITG6-F1
#
_cell.length_a   1.000
_cell.length_b   1.000
_cell.length_c   1.000
_cell.angle_alpha   90.00
_cell.angle_beta   90.00
_cell.angle_gamma   90.00
#
_symmetry.space_group_name_H-M   'P 1'
#
loop_
_entity.id
_entity.type
_entity.pdbx_description
1 polymer ?
#
loop_
_entity_poly.entity_id
_entity_poly.type
_entity_poly.pdbx_seq_one_letter_code
_entity_poly.pdbx_strand_id
1 'polypeptide(L)'
;MMEKSGRIPAVLVLVLALAGCSGPDTTAAESTAAAFEAALAQGDAETVCALLTPQAAAAVAEEEGADCAQAITSLGLTAGRGDPRAEAYGQGAIVELDGDTVFLAASGDGWRVRAAGCGATAEDAPFDCRIDGS
;
A
#
# COMPACT_ATOMS: atom_id res chain seq x y z
N MET A 1 37.15 40.30 -50.82
CA MET A 1 38.48 39.89 -50.31
C MET A 1 38.28 38.99 -49.12
N MET A 2 39.09 37.93 -49.08
CA MET A 2 39.05 36.75 -48.23
C MET A 2 39.04 36.97 -46.69
N GLU A 3 38.34 36.05 -46.02
CA GLU A 3 38.63 35.29 -44.77
C GLU A 3 39.46 35.90 -43.62
N LYS A 4 39.00 35.69 -42.37
CA LYS A 4 39.58 34.69 -41.44
C LYS A 4 38.73 34.43 -40.17
N SER A 5 38.62 33.13 -39.87
CA SER A 5 37.97 32.40 -38.77
C SER A 5 38.34 32.79 -37.33
N GLY A 6 37.46 32.45 -36.37
CA GLY A 6 37.92 32.30 -34.96
C GLY A 6 36.90 32.08 -33.84
N ARG A 7 36.35 30.85 -33.75
CA ARG A 7 36.05 30.08 -32.51
C ARG A 7 34.80 30.43 -31.63
N ILE A 8 34.06 29.35 -31.38
CA ILE A 8 32.86 29.09 -30.58
C ILE A 8 33.21 29.14 -29.07
N PRO A 9 32.28 29.40 -28.13
CA PRO A 9 31.57 28.25 -27.57
C PRO A 9 30.05 28.47 -27.41
N ALA A 10 29.33 27.43 -27.82
CA ALA A 10 27.95 27.17 -27.49
C ALA A 10 27.86 26.94 -25.98
N VAL A 11 27.15 27.83 -25.27
CA VAL A 11 26.73 27.56 -23.90
C VAL A 11 25.49 26.66 -24.00
N LEU A 12 25.74 25.37 -24.13
CA LEU A 12 24.73 24.33 -23.94
C LEU A 12 24.41 24.30 -22.45
N VAL A 13 23.37 25.03 -22.04
CA VAL A 13 22.80 24.92 -20.70
C VAL A 13 22.11 23.55 -20.61
N LEU A 14 22.89 22.55 -20.21
CA LEU A 14 22.39 21.23 -19.83
C LEU A 14 21.69 21.39 -18.48
N VAL A 15 20.38 21.62 -18.49
CA VAL A 15 19.54 21.54 -17.30
C VAL A 15 19.51 20.06 -16.88
N LEU A 16 20.39 19.68 -15.95
CA LEU A 16 20.22 18.42 -15.22
C LEU A 16 18.94 18.55 -14.39
N ALA A 17 17.83 18.03 -14.91
CA ALA A 17 16.67 17.76 -14.09
C ALA A 17 17.09 16.73 -13.04
N LEU A 18 17.16 17.15 -11.78
CA LEU A 18 17.29 16.23 -10.66
C LEU A 18 16.03 15.36 -10.66
N ALA A 19 16.09 14.17 -11.23
CA ALA A 19 15.12 13.12 -10.95
C ALA A 19 15.28 12.79 -9.46
N GLY A 20 14.46 13.41 -8.63
CA GLY A 20 14.41 13.13 -7.20
C GLY A 20 14.15 11.64 -7.04
N CYS A 21 14.94 10.97 -6.21
CA CYS A 21 14.53 9.71 -5.61
C CYS A 21 13.28 10.00 -4.79
N SER A 22 12.10 9.88 -5.38
CA SER A 22 10.87 9.73 -4.62
C SER A 22 10.98 8.38 -3.93
N GLY A 23 11.20 8.40 -2.62
CA GLY A 23 11.03 7.20 -1.80
C GLY A 23 9.62 6.62 -1.97
N PRO A 24 9.38 5.40 -1.46
CA PRO A 24 8.05 4.82 -1.49
C PRO A 24 7.04 5.77 -0.81
N ASP A 25 5.87 5.94 -1.44
CA ASP A 25 4.88 6.95 -1.06
C ASP A 25 4.10 6.53 0.20
N THR A 26 4.55 6.99 1.37
CA THR A 26 3.92 6.68 2.66
C THR A 26 2.55 7.36 2.82
N THR A 27 2.34 8.54 2.25
CA THR A 27 1.04 9.23 2.32
C THR A 27 -0.02 8.47 1.53
N ALA A 28 0.34 7.94 0.36
CA ALA A 28 -0.56 7.05 -0.38
C ALA A 28 -0.84 5.76 0.39
N ALA A 29 0.15 5.20 1.10
CA ALA A 29 -0.03 4.03 1.95
C ALA A 29 -1.02 4.30 3.10
N GLU A 30 -0.84 5.42 3.82
CA GLU A 30 -1.76 5.86 4.88
C GLU A 30 -3.18 6.05 4.35
N SER A 31 -3.32 6.69 3.17
CA SER A 31 -4.62 6.89 2.54
C SER A 31 -5.30 5.57 2.14
N THR A 32 -4.54 4.59 1.63
CA THR A 32 -5.08 3.27 1.29
C THR A 32 -5.55 2.53 2.54
N ALA A 33 -4.76 2.53 3.61
CA ALA A 33 -5.15 1.92 4.88
C ALA A 33 -6.38 2.60 5.48
N ALA A 34 -6.43 3.94 5.49
CA ALA A 34 -7.60 4.68 5.96
C ALA A 34 -8.88 4.32 5.18
N ALA A 35 -8.78 4.18 3.85
CA ALA A 35 -9.92 3.79 3.01
C ALA A 35 -10.39 2.37 3.32
N PHE A 36 -9.46 1.44 3.55
CA PHE A 36 -9.76 0.06 3.94
C PHE A 36 -10.48 0.00 5.29
N GLU A 37 -9.96 0.68 6.31
CA GLU A 37 -10.58 0.74 7.65
C GLU A 37 -11.96 1.40 7.62
N ALA A 38 -12.12 2.46 6.83
CA ALA A 38 -13.41 3.11 6.66
C ALA A 38 -14.42 2.16 5.98
N ALA A 39 -14.01 1.35 5.01
CA ALA A 39 -14.87 0.37 4.38
C ALA A 39 -15.28 -0.74 5.36
N LEU A 40 -14.35 -1.25 6.16
CA LEU A 40 -14.64 -2.18 7.25
C LEU A 40 -15.65 -1.61 8.25
N ALA A 41 -15.44 -0.37 8.71
CA ALA A 41 -16.33 0.29 9.67
C ALA A 41 -17.76 0.49 9.13
N GLN A 42 -17.90 0.62 7.81
CA GLN A 42 -19.19 0.74 7.12
C GLN A 42 -19.82 -0.61 6.75
N GLY A 43 -19.09 -1.71 6.90
CA GLY A 43 -19.52 -3.03 6.42
C GLY A 43 -19.56 -3.14 4.89
N ASP A 44 -18.79 -2.32 4.18
CA ASP A 44 -18.71 -2.31 2.72
C ASP A 44 -17.68 -3.33 2.23
N ALA A 45 -18.08 -4.61 2.25
CA ALA A 45 -17.21 -5.72 1.89
C ALA A 45 -16.71 -5.67 0.43
N GLU A 46 -17.47 -5.07 -0.49
CA GLU A 46 -17.07 -4.91 -1.89
C GLU A 46 -15.88 -3.95 -2.01
N THR A 47 -15.97 -2.80 -1.32
CA THR A 47 -14.86 -1.84 -1.28
C THR A 47 -13.64 -2.44 -0.57
N VAL A 48 -13.84 -3.21 0.49
CA VAL A 48 -12.75 -3.94 1.16
C VAL A 48 -12.03 -4.86 0.16
N CYS A 49 -12.77 -5.71 -0.55
CA CYS A 49 -12.21 -6.62 -1.55
C CYS A 49 -11.50 -5.91 -2.70
N ALA A 50 -11.99 -4.74 -3.13
CA ALA A 50 -11.35 -3.94 -4.17
C ALA A 50 -9.99 -3.34 -3.75
N LEU A 51 -9.78 -3.15 -2.44
CA LEU A 51 -8.53 -2.64 -1.87
C LEU A 51 -7.50 -3.74 -1.59
N LEU A 52 -7.91 -5.01 -1.57
CA LEU A 52 -7.01 -6.14 -1.39
C LEU A 52 -6.11 -6.36 -2.61
N THR A 53 -4.95 -6.96 -2.38
CA THR A 53 -4.20 -7.59 -3.47
C THR A 53 -5.01 -8.75 -4.05
N PRO A 54 -4.83 -9.10 -5.34
CA PRO A 54 -5.48 -10.27 -5.91
C PRO A 54 -5.20 -11.56 -5.14
N GLN A 55 -3.99 -11.70 -4.58
CA GLN A 55 -3.64 -12.85 -3.75
C GLN A 55 -4.43 -12.88 -2.44
N ALA A 56 -4.51 -11.77 -1.70
CA ALA A 56 -5.26 -11.70 -0.45
C ALA A 56 -6.77 -11.92 -0.65
N ALA A 57 -7.34 -11.35 -1.72
CA ALA A 57 -8.75 -11.58 -2.05
C ALA A 57 -9.03 -13.06 -2.39
N ALA A 58 -8.11 -13.72 -3.09
CA ALA A 58 -8.22 -15.15 -3.39
C ALA A 58 -8.07 -16.01 -2.13
N ALA A 59 -7.09 -15.72 -1.27
CA ALA A 59 -6.86 -16.45 -0.03
C ALA A 59 -8.10 -16.41 0.89
N VAL A 60 -8.65 -15.23 1.15
CA VAL A 60 -9.86 -15.07 1.97
C VAL A 60 -11.06 -15.83 1.38
N ALA A 61 -11.24 -15.77 0.06
CA ALA A 61 -12.30 -16.50 -0.62
C ALA A 61 -12.16 -18.03 -0.50
N GLU A 62 -10.92 -18.54 -0.65
CA GLU A 62 -10.60 -19.96 -0.52
C GLU A 62 -10.78 -20.46 0.92
N GLU A 63 -10.31 -19.70 1.90
CA GLU A 63 -10.39 -20.04 3.34
C GLU A 63 -11.83 -20.13 3.84
N GLU A 64 -12.67 -19.17 3.46
CA GLU A 64 -14.08 -19.13 3.87
C GLU A 64 -15.00 -19.94 2.93
N GLY A 65 -14.48 -20.43 1.80
CA GLY A 65 -15.25 -21.18 0.81
C GLY A 65 -16.37 -20.37 0.16
N ALA A 66 -16.14 -19.07 -0.04
CA ALA A 66 -17.12 -18.08 -0.48
C ALA A 66 -16.49 -17.07 -1.44
N ASP A 67 -17.29 -16.24 -2.12
CA ASP A 67 -16.72 -15.06 -2.78
C ASP A 67 -16.14 -14.08 -1.73
N CYS A 68 -15.23 -13.20 -2.16
CA CYS A 68 -14.49 -12.33 -1.26
C CYS A 68 -15.40 -11.48 -0.37
N ALA A 69 -16.47 -10.88 -0.91
CA ALA A 69 -17.32 -9.98 -0.13
C ALA A 69 -18.11 -10.75 0.95
N GLN A 70 -18.62 -11.94 0.61
CA GLN A 70 -19.25 -12.83 1.59
C GLN A 70 -18.24 -13.29 2.65
N ALA A 71 -17.02 -13.66 2.24
CA ALA A 71 -15.95 -14.08 3.14
C ALA A 71 -15.55 -12.97 4.13
N ILE A 72 -15.34 -11.74 3.66
CA ILE A 72 -15.06 -10.57 4.50
C ILE A 72 -16.17 -10.34 5.52
N THR A 73 -17.43 -10.48 5.11
CA THR A 73 -18.58 -10.35 6.02
C THR A 73 -18.57 -11.44 7.10
N SER A 74 -18.25 -12.68 6.73
CA SER A 74 -18.15 -13.81 7.67
C SER A 74 -17.01 -13.67 8.67
N LEU A 75 -15.88 -13.09 8.26
CA LEU A 75 -14.71 -12.89 9.12
C LEU A 75 -14.98 -11.95 10.31
N GLY A 76 -16.02 -11.09 10.22
CA GLY A 76 -16.45 -10.24 11.33
C GLY A 76 -15.36 -9.29 11.83
N LEU A 77 -14.53 -8.80 10.90
CA LEU A 77 -13.39 -7.93 11.19
C LEU A 77 -13.85 -6.66 11.90
N THR A 78 -13.09 -6.24 12.92
CA THR A 78 -13.29 -4.96 13.59
C THR A 78 -12.32 -3.96 12.99
N ALA A 79 -12.84 -2.85 12.48
CA ALA A 79 -11.99 -1.76 11.99
C ALA A 79 -11.12 -1.20 13.11
N GLY A 80 -9.86 -0.94 12.79
CA GLY A 80 -8.97 -0.16 13.61
C GLY A 80 -9.36 1.31 13.67
N ARG A 81 -8.69 2.07 14.53
CA ARG A 81 -9.04 3.47 14.84
C ARG A 81 -7.83 4.38 14.82
N GLY A 82 -8.10 5.68 14.73
CA GLY A 82 -7.08 6.72 14.77
C GLY A 82 -6.43 6.98 13.42
N ASP A 83 -5.43 7.87 13.42
CA ASP A 83 -4.71 8.25 12.22
C ASP A 83 -3.67 7.18 11.86
N PRO A 84 -3.70 6.61 10.64
CA PRO A 84 -2.73 5.61 10.22
C PRO A 84 -1.32 6.21 10.15
N ARG A 85 -0.31 5.43 10.56
CA ARG A 85 1.11 5.80 10.42
C ARG A 85 1.83 4.78 9.56
N ALA A 86 2.35 5.19 8.41
CA ALA A 86 3.01 4.27 7.48
C ALA A 86 4.54 4.32 7.55
N GLU A 87 5.13 3.14 7.48
CA GLU A 87 6.54 2.93 7.16
C GLU A 87 6.65 2.10 5.88
N ALA A 88 7.32 2.63 4.86
CA ALA A 88 7.43 1.96 3.56
C ALA A 88 8.86 1.55 3.22
N TYR A 89 9.01 0.31 2.76
CA TYR A 89 10.26 -0.37 2.48
C TYR A 89 10.18 -1.07 1.12
N GLY A 90 10.82 -0.49 0.11
CA GLY A 90 10.81 -1.06 -1.24
C GLY A 90 9.39 -1.15 -1.82
N GLN A 91 8.88 -2.38 -1.97
CA GLN A 91 7.53 -2.67 -2.48
C GLN A 91 6.51 -2.98 -1.39
N GLY A 92 6.89 -2.90 -0.11
CA GLY A 92 6.00 -3.13 1.02
C GLY A 92 5.81 -1.86 1.85
N ALA A 93 4.69 -1.76 2.54
CA ALA A 93 4.50 -0.80 3.62
C ALA A 93 3.78 -1.45 4.79
N ILE A 94 4.11 -1.01 6.00
CA ILE A 94 3.44 -1.37 7.25
C ILE A 94 2.71 -0.11 7.71
N VAL A 95 1.43 -0.23 8.00
CA VAL A 95 0.61 0.89 8.48
C VAL A 95 0.01 0.53 9.82
N GLU A 96 0.41 1.27 10.85
CA GLU A 96 -0.06 1.06 12.22
C GLU A 96 -1.22 2.00 12.56
N LEU A 97 -2.21 1.45 13.25
CA LEU A 97 -3.36 2.15 13.79
C LEU A 97 -3.87 1.42 15.04
N ASP A 98 -4.74 2.08 15.82
CA ASP A 98 -5.18 1.51 17.10
C ASP A 98 -6.07 0.28 16.86
N GLY A 99 -5.53 -0.90 17.21
CA GLY A 99 -6.25 -2.17 17.10
C GLY A 99 -6.05 -2.92 15.78
N ASP A 100 -5.22 -2.42 14.86
CA ASP A 100 -4.82 -3.15 13.66
C ASP A 100 -3.41 -2.74 13.17
N THR A 101 -2.74 -3.67 12.49
CA THR A 101 -1.57 -3.40 11.66
C THR A 101 -1.89 -3.88 10.24
N VAL A 102 -1.90 -2.95 9.29
CA VAL A 102 -2.20 -3.23 7.89
C VAL A 102 -0.91 -3.33 7.10
N PHE A 103 -0.72 -4.43 6.37
CA PHE A 103 0.40 -4.61 5.46
C PHE A 103 -0.04 -4.33 4.03
N LEU A 104 0.69 -3.46 3.35
CA LEU A 104 0.44 -3.10 1.95
C LEU A 104 1.54 -3.63 1.05
N ALA A 105 1.17 -3.89 -0.19
CA ALA A 105 2.09 -4.17 -1.29
C ALA A 105 1.87 -3.16 -2.42
N ALA A 106 2.96 -2.72 -3.03
CA ALA A 106 2.91 -1.90 -4.23
C ALA A 106 2.32 -2.71 -5.39
N SER A 107 1.32 -2.14 -6.05
CA SER A 107 0.66 -2.68 -7.22
C SER A 107 0.66 -1.60 -8.31
N GLY A 108 0.58 -1.96 -9.58
CA GLY A 108 0.97 -1.06 -10.69
C GLY A 108 0.45 0.40 -10.62
N ASP A 109 -0.75 0.60 -10.07
CA ASP A 109 -1.47 1.86 -9.91
C ASP A 109 -1.46 2.45 -8.48
N GLY A 110 -0.87 1.78 -7.48
CA GLY A 110 -0.82 2.26 -6.10
C GLY A 110 -0.63 1.14 -5.06
N TRP A 111 -0.91 1.45 -3.79
CA TRP A 111 -0.86 0.45 -2.72
C TRP A 111 -2.13 -0.40 -2.67
N ARG A 112 -1.97 -1.69 -2.38
CA ARG A 112 -3.07 -2.63 -2.08
C ARG A 112 -2.79 -3.37 -0.78
N VAL A 113 -3.85 -3.73 -0.05
CA VAL A 113 -3.77 -4.46 1.22
C VAL A 113 -3.44 -5.92 0.96
N ARG A 114 -2.33 -6.40 1.51
CA ARG A 114 -1.92 -7.82 1.44
C ARG A 114 -2.23 -8.60 2.72
N ALA A 115 -2.33 -7.91 3.86
CA ALA A 115 -2.73 -8.49 5.14
C ALA A 115 -3.30 -7.41 6.08
N ALA A 116 -4.26 -7.77 6.92
CA ALA A 116 -4.94 -6.88 7.86
C ALA A 116 -5.63 -7.67 9.00
N GLY A 117 -6.16 -6.96 10.00
CA GLY A 117 -6.63 -7.56 11.24
C GLY A 117 -5.50 -8.23 12.02
N CYS A 118 -4.29 -7.68 11.93
CA CYS A 118 -3.08 -8.28 12.49
C CYS A 118 -2.91 -7.87 13.96
N GLY A 119 -3.01 -8.83 14.87
CA GLY A 119 -2.78 -8.59 16.29
C GLY A 119 -1.28 -8.61 16.63
N ALA A 120 -0.87 -7.80 17.62
CA ALA A 120 0.46 -7.92 18.21
C ALA A 120 0.61 -9.31 18.86
N THR A 121 1.51 -10.13 18.32
CA THR A 121 1.94 -11.38 18.94
C THR A 121 3.10 -11.10 19.90
N ALA A 122 3.52 -12.10 20.70
CA ALA A 122 4.65 -11.94 21.62
C ALA A 122 5.89 -11.36 20.89
N GLU A 123 6.77 -10.65 21.61
CA GLU A 123 8.02 -10.13 21.03
C GLU A 123 8.74 -11.27 20.26
N ASP A 124 9.04 -11.03 18.97
CA ASP A 124 9.64 -11.97 17.99
C ASP A 124 8.72 -13.05 17.37
N ALA A 125 7.41 -13.01 17.57
CA ALA A 125 6.47 -13.88 16.84
C ALA A 125 6.00 -13.22 15.53
N PRO A 126 5.70 -14.01 14.47
CA PRO A 126 5.05 -13.49 13.28
C PRO A 126 3.67 -12.91 13.64
N PHE A 127 3.21 -11.94 12.86
CA PHE A 127 1.84 -11.42 13.01
C PHE A 127 0.83 -12.52 12.70
N ASP A 128 -0.22 -12.59 13.52
CA ASP A 128 -1.40 -13.40 13.24
C ASP A 128 -2.48 -12.48 12.66
N CYS A 129 -2.70 -12.59 11.36
CA CYS A 129 -3.57 -11.72 10.58
C CYS A 129 -4.85 -12.46 10.21
N ARG A 130 -5.97 -11.73 10.26
CA ARG A 130 -7.28 -12.27 9.86
C ARG A 130 -7.46 -12.29 8.34
N ILE A 131 -6.74 -11.44 7.63
CA ILE A 131 -6.56 -11.49 6.18
C ILE A 131 -5.06 -11.70 5.94
N ASP A 132 -4.69 -12.73 5.18
CA ASP A 132 -3.29 -12.96 4.78
C ASP A 132 -3.21 -13.48 3.34
N GLY A 133 -2.55 -12.71 2.46
CA GLY A 133 -2.29 -13.07 1.06
C GLY A 133 -0.82 -13.36 0.74
N SER A 134 -0.01 -13.75 1.73
CA SER A 134 1.42 -14.08 1.60
C SER A 134 1.70 -15.34 0.78
#